data_AF-A0A226F428-F1
#
_entry.id   AF-A0A226F428-F1
#
_cell.length_a   1.000
_cell.length_b   1.000
_cell.length_c   1.000
_cell.angle_alpha   90.00
_cell.angle_beta   90.00
_cell.angle_gamma   90.00
#
_symmetry.space_group_name_H-M   'P 1'
#
loop_
_entity.id
_entity.type
_entity.pdbx_description
1 polymer ?
#
loop_
_entity_poly.entity_id
_entity_poly.type
_entity_poly.pdbx_seq_one_letter_code
_entity_poly.pdbx_strand_id
1 'polypeptide(L)'
;MAISTEGKAFSAYITLFQKCSYNQPINLEAEGNTFFYKFTLWTGLNLNCFIFRYTAVSLGVVSCIYVCMGKLNGHFNSIPFWISFLQVMLAILGTYTLWMDVAFGKKGNLLEMVWRALAYQLQQGHSGIPSTKFDPVGFFLLIMVTSFFLLVPTMSFIFLYFKIDPYIYVLPNNEHIVSILLRVTLSASCVFEAFNVLAFTILLSITFTRVTSNMVRKIGRISLWDKLIENYRILHIIIQVITPFSSMLIVGTMLLGLVIGVMFNFVSIALANKIPALFYPFFPAVSGLIMYCMMVIVQFAVNLHTETEDILVRAQKMICGMIPLSAQKETRIRTRTLKSMKVTNFKGGAAGFCFYDLDKSIKRAFYMAYVEYTIDALLSIEV
;
A
#
# COMPACT_ATOMS: atom_id res chain seq x y z
N MET A 1 -21.70 21.38 -8.76
CA MET A 1 -20.51 20.56 -9.06
C MET A 1 -20.91 19.09 -9.03
N ALA A 2 -20.97 18.41 -10.18
CA ALA A 2 -21.18 16.97 -10.20
C ALA A 2 -19.82 16.28 -9.97
N ILE A 3 -19.62 15.76 -8.75
CA ILE A 3 -18.49 14.85 -8.47
C ILE A 3 -18.66 13.66 -9.43
N SER A 4 -17.62 13.34 -10.21
CA SER A 4 -17.63 12.15 -11.05
C SER A 4 -18.00 10.92 -10.20
N THR A 5 -18.67 9.93 -10.79
CA THR A 5 -18.97 8.65 -10.11
C THR A 5 -17.73 8.05 -9.43
N GLU A 6 -16.56 8.21 -10.05
CA GLU A 6 -15.26 7.84 -9.47
C GLU A 6 -14.95 8.63 -8.19
N GLY A 7 -15.16 9.95 -8.18
CA GLY A 7 -14.98 10.78 -7.00
C GLY A 7 -15.97 10.46 -5.88
N LYS A 8 -17.20 10.03 -6.22
CA LYS A 8 -18.19 9.56 -5.24
C LYS A 8 -17.83 8.21 -4.66
N ALA A 9 -17.37 7.26 -5.48
CA ALA A 9 -16.89 5.96 -5.00
C ALA A 9 -15.66 6.13 -4.10
N PHE A 10 -14.72 6.99 -4.50
CA PHE A 10 -13.55 7.32 -3.71
C PHE A 10 -13.89 8.07 -2.43
N SER A 11 -14.81 9.05 -2.47
CA SER A 11 -15.29 9.76 -1.27
C SER A 11 -16.07 8.84 -0.33
N ALA A 12 -16.96 7.99 -0.85
CA ALA A 12 -17.66 6.97 -0.06
C ALA A 12 -16.65 5.98 0.54
N TYR A 13 -15.66 5.56 -0.23
CA TYR A 13 -14.57 4.70 0.22
C TYR A 13 -13.75 5.36 1.33
N ILE A 14 -13.32 6.61 1.15
CA ILE A 14 -12.64 7.41 2.17
C ILE A 14 -13.49 7.50 3.42
N THR A 15 -14.77 7.84 3.27
CA THR A 15 -15.70 8.01 4.39
C THR A 15 -15.84 6.69 5.16
N LEU A 16 -15.94 5.57 4.45
CA LEU A 16 -16.05 4.24 5.03
C LEU A 16 -14.74 3.85 5.70
N PHE A 17 -13.60 4.08 5.04
CA PHE A 17 -12.27 3.89 5.59
C PHE A 17 -12.06 4.71 6.85
N GLN A 18 -12.49 5.97 6.90
CA GLN A 18 -12.36 6.82 8.08
C GLN A 18 -13.28 6.41 9.22
N LYS A 19 -14.51 5.99 8.91
CA LYS A 19 -15.41 5.42 9.91
C LYS A 19 -14.77 4.17 10.53
N CYS A 20 -14.07 3.36 9.73
CA CYS A 20 -13.35 2.18 10.20
C CYS A 20 -12.02 2.51 10.90
N SER A 21 -11.32 3.55 10.43
CA SER A 21 -10.01 4.01 10.90
C SER A 21 -10.14 5.19 11.84
N TYR A 22 -11.24 5.28 12.61
CA TYR A 22 -11.57 6.41 13.50
C TYR A 22 -10.44 6.77 14.49
N ASN A 23 -9.50 5.85 14.71
CA ASN A 23 -8.33 6.02 15.57
C ASN A 23 -7.01 6.32 14.83
N GLN A 24 -7.00 6.45 13.49
CA GLN A 24 -5.79 6.83 12.77
C GLN A 24 -5.60 8.36 12.79
N PRO A 25 -4.35 8.85 12.85
CA PRO A 25 -4.06 10.30 12.93
C PRO A 25 -4.44 11.08 11.66
N ILE A 26 -4.88 10.37 10.62
CA ILE A 26 -5.26 10.93 9.32
C ILE A 26 -6.79 10.93 9.23
N ASN A 27 -7.39 12.11 9.40
CA ASN A 27 -8.79 12.32 9.06
C ASN A 27 -8.86 12.94 7.65
N LEU A 28 -9.59 12.29 6.77
CA LEU A 28 -10.01 12.88 5.50
C LEU A 28 -11.33 13.64 5.67
N GLU A 29 -11.54 14.75 4.99
CA GLU A 29 -12.87 15.35 4.94
C GLU A 29 -13.50 14.97 3.59
N ALA A 30 -14.50 14.09 3.65
CA ALA A 30 -15.15 13.53 2.46
C ALA A 30 -15.84 14.59 1.58
N GLU A 31 -16.28 15.70 2.19
CA GLU A 31 -16.96 16.81 1.51
C GLU A 31 -15.97 17.86 0.95
N GLY A 32 -14.78 17.98 1.55
CA GLY A 32 -13.76 18.96 1.14
C GLY A 32 -12.67 18.42 0.21
N ASN A 33 -12.52 17.09 0.08
CA ASN A 33 -11.33 16.44 -0.51
C ASN A 33 -10.01 16.89 0.14
N THR A 34 -10.08 17.43 1.34
CA THR A 34 -8.95 17.94 2.11
C THR A 34 -8.54 16.86 3.12
N PHE A 35 -7.27 16.44 3.05
CA PHE A 35 -6.66 15.71 4.15
C PHE A 35 -6.43 16.69 5.29
N PHE A 36 -6.74 16.31 6.53
CA PHE A 36 -6.29 16.99 7.72
C PHE A 36 -5.52 16.02 8.60
N TYR A 37 -4.23 16.25 8.76
CA TYR A 37 -3.48 15.63 9.85
C TYR A 37 -3.85 16.37 11.15
N LYS A 38 -4.99 16.00 11.72
CA LYS A 38 -5.44 16.57 12.98
C LYS A 38 -4.74 15.84 14.13
N PHE A 39 -3.46 16.16 14.35
CA PHE A 39 -2.83 15.96 15.66
C PHE A 39 -3.35 17.01 16.66
N THR A 40 -4.67 17.20 16.72
CA THR A 40 -5.27 18.09 17.72
C THR A 40 -5.34 17.34 19.04
N LEU A 41 -4.74 17.94 20.05
CA LEU A 41 -4.58 17.57 21.47
C LEU A 41 -5.83 17.09 22.24
N TRP A 42 -6.96 16.80 21.59
CA TRP A 42 -8.12 16.07 22.13
C TRP A 42 -7.80 14.56 22.36
N THR A 43 -6.52 14.25 22.57
CA THR A 43 -5.79 13.02 22.29
C THR A 43 -5.39 12.30 23.57
N GLY A 44 -6.28 12.19 24.55
CA GLY A 44 -6.07 11.26 25.67
C GLY A 44 -6.44 9.83 25.24
N LEU A 45 -7.72 9.62 24.92
CA LEU A 45 -8.26 8.35 24.45
C LEU A 45 -7.64 7.88 23.13
N ASN A 46 -7.44 8.77 22.15
CA ASN A 46 -6.85 8.38 20.87
C ASN A 46 -5.35 8.02 21.00
N LEU A 47 -4.62 8.72 21.88
CA LEU A 47 -3.23 8.37 22.18
C LEU A 47 -3.18 7.04 22.95
N ASN A 48 -4.07 6.81 23.90
CA ASN A 48 -4.18 5.52 24.61
C ASN A 48 -4.53 4.38 23.65
N CYS A 49 -5.46 4.58 22.71
CA CYS A 49 -5.77 3.60 21.66
C CYS A 49 -4.59 3.37 20.71
N PHE A 50 -3.84 4.41 20.35
CA PHE A 50 -2.63 4.27 19.54
C PHE A 50 -1.52 3.51 20.28
N ILE A 51 -1.23 3.89 21.53
CA ILE A 51 -0.26 3.22 22.39
C ILE A 51 -0.69 1.77 22.59
N PHE A 52 -1.96 1.51 22.93
CA PHE A 52 -2.48 0.16 23.11
C PHE A 52 -2.27 -0.70 21.86
N ARG A 53 -2.64 -0.20 20.67
CA ARG A 53 -2.43 -0.92 19.40
C ARG A 53 -0.95 -1.16 19.11
N TYR A 54 -0.11 -0.14 19.27
CA TYR A 54 1.33 -0.25 19.05
C TYR A 54 1.95 -1.28 20.01
N THR A 55 1.56 -1.25 21.29
CA THR A 55 2.01 -2.22 22.29
C THR A 55 1.50 -3.63 21.99
N ALA A 56 0.24 -3.79 21.58
CA ALA A 56 -0.32 -5.08 21.22
C ALA A 56 0.42 -5.68 20.02
N VAL A 57 0.60 -4.93 18.93
CA VAL A 57 1.35 -5.41 17.75
C VAL A 57 2.81 -5.73 18.10
N SER A 58 3.48 -4.86 18.87
CA SER A 58 4.86 -5.09 19.31
C SER A 58 4.98 -6.35 20.18
N LEU A 59 4.07 -6.54 21.13
CA LEU A 59 4.02 -7.72 21.97
C LEU A 59 3.73 -8.97 21.13
N GLY A 60 2.85 -8.88 20.13
CA GLY A 60 2.56 -9.96 19.20
C GLY A 60 3.78 -10.38 18.40
N VAL A 61 4.54 -9.42 17.85
CA VAL A 61 5.79 -9.69 17.12
C VAL A 61 6.82 -10.37 18.03
N VAL A 62 7.04 -9.83 19.24
CA VAL A 62 7.98 -10.41 20.22
C VAL A 62 7.54 -11.82 20.62
N SER A 63 6.24 -12.04 20.83
CA SER A 63 5.68 -13.34 21.17
C SER A 63 5.89 -14.35 20.03
N CYS A 64 5.64 -13.97 18.78
CA CYS A 64 5.92 -14.84 17.63
C CYS A 64 7.40 -15.20 17.52
N ILE A 65 8.31 -14.23 17.69
CA ILE A 65 9.76 -14.48 17.67
C ILE A 65 10.16 -15.44 18.80
N TYR A 66 9.62 -15.23 20.00
CA TYR A 66 9.86 -16.09 21.15
C TYR A 66 9.43 -17.54 20.89
N VAL A 67 8.24 -17.75 20.32
CA VAL A 67 7.76 -19.11 19.99
C VAL A 67 8.61 -19.75 18.90
N CYS A 68 9.02 -18.99 17.88
CA CYS A 68 9.91 -19.49 16.83
C CYS A 68 11.26 -19.92 17.40
N MET A 69 11.88 -19.09 18.24
CA MET A 69 13.16 -19.40 18.89
C MET A 69 13.03 -20.58 19.85
N GLY A 70 11.96 -20.64 20.64
CA GLY A 70 11.72 -21.76 21.55
C GLY A 70 11.50 -23.08 20.81
N LYS A 71 10.89 -23.04 19.62
CA LYS A 71 10.77 -24.21 18.75
C LYS A 71 12.11 -24.65 18.17
N LEU A 72 12.94 -23.70 17.70
CA LEU A 72 14.30 -24.00 17.23
C LEU A 72 15.18 -24.64 18.32
N ASN A 73 15.00 -24.21 19.57
CA ASN A 73 15.71 -24.76 20.73
C ASN A 73 15.10 -26.06 21.27
N GLY A 74 14.02 -26.58 20.67
CA GLY A 74 13.37 -27.81 21.09
C GLY A 74 12.44 -27.70 22.31
N HIS A 75 12.22 -26.50 22.86
CA HIS A 75 11.30 -26.30 24.00
C HIS A 75 9.83 -26.48 23.61
N PHE A 76 9.49 -26.22 22.34
CA PHE A 76 8.12 -26.26 21.84
C PHE A 76 7.89 -27.31 20.74
N ASN A 77 8.46 -28.51 20.93
CA ASN A 77 8.33 -29.62 19.96
C ASN A 77 6.88 -30.08 19.73
N SER A 78 5.98 -29.82 20.66
CA SER A 78 4.56 -30.17 20.53
C SER A 78 3.79 -29.27 19.56
N ILE A 79 4.32 -28.10 19.18
CA ILE A 79 3.61 -27.17 18.29
C ILE A 79 3.72 -27.67 16.85
N PRO A 80 2.59 -27.90 16.14
CA PRO A 80 2.60 -28.24 14.72
C PRO A 80 3.39 -27.21 13.88
N PHE A 81 4.10 -27.67 12.86
CA PHE A 81 4.89 -26.81 11.96
C PHE A 81 4.09 -25.66 11.36
N TRP A 82 2.88 -25.94 10.87
CA TRP A 82 2.03 -24.93 10.24
C TRP A 82 1.64 -23.77 11.18
N ILE A 83 1.48 -24.02 12.49
CA ILE A 83 1.18 -22.97 13.47
C ILE A 83 2.37 -22.04 13.63
N SER A 84 3.58 -22.61 13.76
CA SER A 84 4.81 -21.81 13.85
C SER A 84 5.03 -21.00 12.58
N PHE A 85 4.73 -21.57 11.41
CA PHE A 85 4.81 -20.86 10.14
C PHE A 85 3.86 -19.66 10.09
N LEU A 86 2.60 -19.84 10.53
CA LEU A 86 1.65 -18.73 10.65
C LEU A 86 2.12 -17.64 11.62
N GLN A 87 2.76 -18.01 12.73
CA GLN A 87 3.32 -17.03 13.66
C GLN A 87 4.45 -16.21 13.02
N VAL A 88 5.30 -16.82 12.19
CA VAL A 88 6.30 -16.08 11.39
C VAL A 88 5.60 -15.11 10.43
N MET A 89 4.54 -15.52 9.74
CA MET A 89 3.78 -14.62 8.86
C MET A 89 3.18 -13.44 9.63
N LEU A 90 2.61 -13.69 10.81
CA LEU A 90 2.07 -12.65 11.70
C LEU A 90 3.17 -11.72 12.21
N ALA A 91 4.36 -12.23 12.51
CA ALA A 91 5.50 -11.40 12.91
C ALA A 91 5.96 -10.46 11.79
N ILE A 92 6.01 -10.95 10.55
CA ILE A 92 6.36 -10.15 9.37
C ILE A 92 5.32 -9.06 9.13
N LEU A 93 4.03 -9.42 9.17
CA LEU A 93 2.93 -8.46 9.02
C LEU A 93 2.95 -7.42 10.14
N GLY A 94 3.11 -7.83 11.40
CA GLY A 94 3.19 -6.93 12.53
C GLY A 94 4.40 -5.99 12.44
N THR A 95 5.56 -6.49 12.01
CA THR A 95 6.75 -5.66 11.79
C THR A 95 6.51 -4.62 10.70
N TYR A 96 5.86 -5.02 9.60
CA TYR A 96 5.46 -4.11 8.54
C TYR A 96 4.48 -3.03 9.03
N THR A 97 3.49 -3.40 9.85
CA THR A 97 2.56 -2.46 10.48
C THR A 97 3.29 -1.41 11.31
N LEU A 98 4.18 -1.84 12.20
CA LEU A 98 4.98 -0.93 13.03
C LEU A 98 5.85 -0.01 12.17
N TRP A 99 6.45 -0.54 11.10
CA TRP A 99 7.26 0.25 10.18
C TRP A 99 6.42 1.30 9.43
N MET A 100 5.25 0.93 8.93
CA MET A 100 4.32 1.86 8.28
C MET A 100 3.82 2.93 9.24
N ASP A 101 3.47 2.58 10.48
CA ASP A 101 3.04 3.54 11.50
C ASP A 101 4.13 4.59 11.77
N VAL A 102 5.39 4.16 11.88
CA VAL A 102 6.53 5.07 12.02
C VAL A 102 6.72 5.92 10.76
N ALA A 103 6.56 5.35 9.57
CA ALA A 103 6.67 6.07 8.31
C ALA A 103 5.59 7.16 8.19
N PHE A 104 4.33 6.84 8.50
CA PHE A 104 3.21 7.77 8.54
C PHE A 104 3.38 8.82 9.63
N GLY A 105 3.82 8.44 10.83
CA GLY A 105 4.08 9.38 11.91
C GLY A 105 5.15 10.41 11.56
N LYS A 106 6.23 10.00 10.87
CA LYS A 106 7.33 10.91 10.48
C LYS A 106 7.05 11.74 9.23
N LYS A 107 6.28 11.22 8.28
CA LYS A 107 6.12 11.81 6.93
C LYS A 107 4.67 12.12 6.54
N GLY A 108 3.70 11.90 7.43
CA GLY A 108 2.27 12.11 7.17
C GLY A 108 1.92 13.52 6.69
N ASN A 109 2.53 14.55 7.27
CA ASN A 109 2.30 15.95 6.86
C ASN A 109 2.68 16.22 5.40
N LEU A 110 3.73 15.54 4.91
CA LEU A 110 4.17 15.68 3.52
C LEU A 110 3.16 15.01 2.58
N LEU A 111 2.66 13.84 2.95
CA LEU A 111 1.60 13.15 2.22
C LEU A 111 0.33 14.00 2.13
N GLU A 112 -0.09 14.61 3.23
CA GLU A 112 -1.25 15.52 3.27
C GLU A 112 -1.05 16.72 2.33
N MET A 113 0.11 17.38 2.39
CA MET A 113 0.42 18.53 1.53
C MET A 113 0.36 18.16 0.05
N VAL A 114 1.00 17.05 -0.32
CA VAL A 114 0.99 16.52 -1.68
C VAL A 114 -0.43 16.18 -2.11
N TRP A 115 -1.21 15.56 -1.23
CA TRP A 115 -2.58 15.22 -1.54
C TRP A 115 -3.43 16.45 -1.82
N ARG A 116 -3.33 17.49 -0.98
CA ARG A 116 -4.04 18.76 -1.19
C ARG A 116 -3.63 19.40 -2.52
N ALA A 117 -2.34 19.38 -2.86
CA ALA A 117 -1.86 19.87 -4.14
C ALA A 117 -2.46 19.09 -5.33
N LEU A 118 -2.48 17.76 -5.26
CA LEU A 118 -3.11 16.90 -6.28
C LEU A 118 -4.61 17.15 -6.40
N ALA A 119 -5.32 17.25 -5.27
CA ALA A 119 -6.76 17.50 -5.24
C ALA A 119 -7.10 18.86 -5.86
N TYR A 120 -6.33 19.90 -5.53
CA TYR A 120 -6.47 21.24 -6.10
C TYR A 120 -6.28 21.22 -7.63
N GLN A 121 -5.23 20.54 -8.11
CA GLN A 121 -4.96 20.40 -9.55
C GLN A 121 -6.07 19.62 -10.28
N LEU A 122 -6.62 18.60 -9.63
CA LEU A 122 -7.76 17.85 -10.18
C LEU A 122 -9.02 18.73 -10.27
N GLN A 123 -9.30 19.56 -9.27
CA GLN A 123 -10.46 20.47 -9.24
C GLN A 123 -10.38 21.54 -10.32
N GLN A 124 -9.22 22.15 -10.54
CA GLN A 124 -9.04 23.15 -11.62
C GLN A 124 -9.31 22.59 -13.01
N GLY A 125 -9.11 21.28 -13.22
CA GLY A 125 -9.31 20.62 -14.51
C GLY A 125 -10.71 20.06 -14.77
N HIS A 126 -11.74 20.45 -14.01
CA HIS A 126 -13.12 19.94 -14.19
C HIS A 126 -13.93 20.77 -15.20
N SER A 127 -13.61 20.61 -16.49
CA SER A 127 -14.51 20.92 -17.59
C SER A 127 -15.00 19.63 -18.25
N GLY A 128 -16.13 19.11 -17.77
CA GLY A 128 -17.16 18.53 -18.66
C GLY A 128 -17.08 17.08 -19.14
N ILE A 129 -16.47 16.12 -18.43
CA ILE A 129 -16.61 14.70 -18.82
C ILE A 129 -17.40 13.93 -17.76
N PRO A 130 -18.72 13.69 -17.96
CA PRO A 130 -19.47 12.74 -17.15
C PRO A 130 -19.01 11.32 -17.47
N SER A 131 -18.27 10.68 -16.56
CA SER A 131 -17.88 9.28 -16.70
C SER A 131 -18.97 8.37 -16.12
N THR A 132 -19.96 7.98 -16.91
CA THR A 132 -20.94 6.95 -16.51
C THR A 132 -20.39 5.52 -16.58
N LYS A 133 -19.10 5.34 -16.89
CA LYS A 133 -18.50 4.02 -17.02
C LYS A 133 -18.24 3.39 -15.64
N PHE A 134 -18.59 2.11 -15.52
CA PHE A 134 -18.29 1.28 -14.36
C PHE A 134 -16.79 1.29 -14.06
N ASP A 135 -16.44 1.51 -12.78
CA ASP A 135 -15.05 1.55 -12.32
C ASP A 135 -14.69 0.23 -11.61
N PRO A 136 -14.12 -0.76 -12.34
CA PRO A 136 -13.80 -2.07 -11.76
C PRO A 136 -12.78 -1.98 -10.62
N VAL A 137 -11.87 -1.00 -10.67
CA VAL A 137 -10.84 -0.82 -9.64
C VAL A 137 -11.49 -0.31 -8.35
N GLY A 138 -12.35 0.70 -8.43
CA GLY A 138 -13.08 1.20 -7.26
C GLY A 138 -13.96 0.14 -6.62
N PHE A 139 -14.65 -0.67 -7.43
CA PHE A 139 -15.46 -1.78 -6.94
C PHE A 139 -14.61 -2.88 -6.28
N PHE A 140 -13.48 -3.23 -6.87
CA PHE A 140 -12.53 -4.18 -6.27
C PHE A 140 -12.00 -3.68 -4.92
N LEU A 141 -11.63 -2.41 -4.83
CA LEU A 141 -11.15 -1.80 -3.59
C LEU A 141 -12.24 -1.82 -2.50
N LEU A 142 -13.49 -1.57 -2.86
CA LEU A 142 -14.62 -1.66 -1.96
C LEU A 142 -14.79 -3.08 -1.42
N ILE A 143 -14.80 -4.09 -2.30
CA ILE A 143 -14.89 -5.50 -1.91
C ILE A 143 -13.75 -5.86 -0.96
N MET A 144 -12.53 -5.45 -1.28
CA MET A 144 -11.34 -5.74 -0.48
C MET A 144 -11.50 -5.23 0.95
N VAL A 145 -11.92 -3.97 1.11
CA VAL A 145 -12.10 -3.34 2.43
C VAL A 145 -13.24 -3.96 3.21
N THR A 146 -14.39 -4.17 2.56
CA THR A 146 -15.54 -4.83 3.21
C THR A 146 -15.17 -6.25 3.64
N SER A 147 -14.42 -6.98 2.82
CA SER A 147 -13.96 -8.33 3.13
C SER A 147 -13.03 -8.33 4.35
N PHE A 148 -12.04 -7.44 4.41
CA PHE A 148 -11.16 -7.33 5.58
C PHE A 148 -11.93 -6.99 6.85
N PHE A 149 -12.90 -6.07 6.76
CA PHE A 149 -13.70 -5.69 7.92
C PHE A 149 -14.51 -6.86 8.49
N LEU A 150 -15.11 -7.69 7.62
CA LEU A 150 -15.88 -8.87 8.03
C LEU A 150 -14.99 -10.03 8.49
N LEU A 151 -13.80 -10.16 7.88
CA LEU A 151 -12.90 -11.29 8.10
C LEU A 151 -12.07 -11.15 9.37
N VAL A 152 -11.77 -9.94 9.84
CA VAL A 152 -10.94 -9.76 11.05
C VAL A 152 -11.60 -10.30 12.34
N PRO A 153 -12.86 -9.95 12.67
CA PRO A 153 -13.48 -10.47 13.89
C PRO A 153 -13.57 -12.00 13.86
N THR A 154 -13.93 -12.56 12.70
CA THR A 154 -14.05 -14.01 12.52
C THR A 154 -12.70 -14.73 12.65
N MET A 155 -11.63 -14.20 12.06
CA MET A 155 -10.27 -14.74 12.21
C MET A 155 -9.76 -14.71 13.65
N SER A 156 -10.16 -13.72 14.44
CA SER A 156 -9.74 -13.61 15.85
C SER A 156 -10.28 -14.75 16.71
N PHE A 157 -11.57 -15.09 16.55
CA PHE A 157 -12.18 -16.24 17.24
C PHE A 157 -11.56 -17.56 16.82
N ILE A 158 -11.30 -17.68 15.53
CA ILE A 158 -10.61 -18.83 14.93
C ILE A 158 -9.21 -19.02 15.54
N PHE A 159 -8.42 -17.94 15.66
CA PHE A 159 -7.04 -18.04 16.15
C PHE A 159 -6.98 -18.60 17.57
N LEU A 160 -7.97 -18.26 18.39
CA LEU A 160 -8.13 -18.82 19.72
C LEU A 160 -8.54 -20.28 19.69
N TYR A 161 -9.53 -20.63 18.86
CA TYR A 161 -10.03 -22.00 18.73
C TYR A 161 -8.92 -22.97 18.31
N PHE A 162 -8.09 -22.59 17.33
CA PHE A 162 -6.98 -23.41 16.84
C PHE A 162 -5.67 -23.23 17.62
N LYS A 163 -5.67 -22.44 18.70
CA LYS A 163 -4.47 -22.13 19.50
C LYS A 163 -3.31 -21.55 18.66
N ILE A 164 -3.63 -20.78 17.64
CA ILE A 164 -2.68 -20.05 16.78
C ILE A 164 -2.19 -18.76 17.48
N ASP A 165 -2.98 -18.28 18.44
CA ASP A 165 -2.70 -17.10 19.26
C ASP A 165 -1.23 -17.08 19.79
N PRO A 166 -0.42 -16.09 19.39
CA PRO A 166 0.98 -16.00 19.81
C PRO A 166 1.13 -15.74 21.32
N TYR A 167 0.11 -15.18 21.98
CA TYR A 167 0.16 -14.84 23.39
C TYR A 167 -0.01 -16.04 24.33
N ILE A 168 -0.41 -17.22 23.83
CA ILE A 168 -0.62 -18.42 24.65
C ILE A 168 0.65 -18.86 25.40
N TYR A 169 1.83 -18.54 24.87
CA TYR A 169 3.12 -18.95 25.45
C TYR A 169 3.77 -17.87 26.32
N VAL A 170 3.28 -16.62 26.23
CA VAL A 170 3.84 -15.47 26.95
C VAL A 170 2.98 -15.10 28.16
N LEU A 171 1.66 -15.16 28.01
CA LEU A 171 0.73 -14.92 29.11
C LEU A 171 0.48 -16.21 29.89
N PRO A 172 0.33 -16.13 31.23
CA PRO A 172 0.07 -17.31 32.06
C PRO A 172 -1.21 -18.02 31.59
N ASN A 173 -1.10 -19.34 31.41
CA ASN A 173 -2.20 -20.21 30.99
C ASN A 173 -3.17 -20.49 32.15
N ASN A 174 -3.58 -19.44 32.85
CA ASN A 174 -4.60 -19.55 33.89
C ASN A 174 -5.95 -19.60 33.19
N GLU A 175 -6.80 -20.57 33.54
CA GLU A 175 -8.17 -20.74 33.01
C GLU A 175 -9.14 -19.62 33.42
N HIS A 176 -8.61 -18.53 33.99
CA HIS A 176 -9.41 -17.36 34.33
C HIS A 176 -9.95 -16.69 33.06
N ILE A 177 -11.26 -16.43 33.06
CA ILE A 177 -11.99 -15.73 32.00
C ILE A 177 -11.28 -14.42 31.60
N VAL A 178 -10.69 -13.71 32.57
CA VAL A 178 -9.94 -12.45 32.32
C VAL A 178 -8.73 -12.67 31.42
N SER A 179 -7.97 -13.76 31.58
CA SER A 179 -6.81 -14.08 30.73
C SER A 179 -7.25 -14.39 29.30
N ILE A 180 -8.34 -15.15 29.15
CA ILE A 180 -8.93 -15.47 27.84
C ILE A 180 -9.38 -14.19 27.14
N LEU A 181 -10.16 -13.33 27.83
CA LEU A 181 -10.63 -12.05 27.28
C LEU A 181 -9.48 -11.13 26.88
N LEU A 182 -8.42 -11.05 27.69
CA LEU A 182 -7.23 -10.27 27.37
C LEU A 182 -6.55 -10.78 26.10
N ARG A 183 -6.36 -12.10 25.99
CA ARG A 183 -5.76 -12.74 24.81
C ARG A 183 -6.60 -12.55 23.55
N VAL A 184 -7.92 -12.66 23.65
CA VAL A 184 -8.85 -12.36 22.55
C VAL A 184 -8.66 -10.92 22.09
N THR A 185 -8.64 -9.98 23.03
CA THR A 185 -8.54 -8.55 22.73
C THR A 185 -7.21 -8.20 22.09
N LEU A 186 -6.09 -8.73 22.60
CA LEU A 186 -4.75 -8.50 22.04
C LEU A 186 -4.59 -9.14 20.66
N SER A 187 -5.08 -10.37 20.47
CA SER A 187 -5.05 -11.07 19.19
C SER A 187 -5.88 -10.35 18.14
N ALA A 188 -7.11 -10.00 18.49
CA ALA A 188 -8.02 -9.28 17.60
C ALA A 188 -7.44 -7.92 17.20
N SER A 189 -6.88 -7.17 18.16
CA SER A 189 -6.26 -5.88 17.90
C SER A 189 -5.05 -5.99 16.97
N CYS A 190 -4.20 -6.99 17.19
CA CYS A 190 -3.01 -7.21 16.34
C CYS A 190 -3.40 -7.59 14.90
N VAL A 191 -4.33 -8.52 14.75
CA VAL A 191 -4.81 -8.97 13.43
C VAL A 191 -5.53 -7.83 12.72
N PHE A 192 -6.40 -7.10 13.43
CA PHE A 192 -7.12 -5.95 12.90
C PHE A 192 -6.18 -4.87 12.37
N GLU A 193 -5.21 -4.44 13.18
CA GLU A 193 -4.31 -3.37 12.77
C GLU A 193 -3.41 -3.80 11.60
N ALA A 194 -2.96 -5.06 11.58
CA ALA A 194 -2.17 -5.59 10.48
C ALA A 194 -2.92 -5.54 9.14
N PHE A 195 -4.16 -6.03 9.11
CA PHE A 195 -4.99 -5.98 7.91
C PHE A 195 -5.42 -4.56 7.54
N ASN A 196 -5.69 -3.70 8.53
CA ASN A 196 -6.08 -2.32 8.27
C ASN A 196 -4.94 -1.53 7.62
N VAL A 197 -3.72 -1.61 8.16
CA VAL A 197 -2.55 -0.91 7.61
C VAL A 197 -2.17 -1.46 6.24
N LEU A 198 -2.27 -2.77 6.01
CA LEU A 198 -2.06 -3.37 4.70
C LEU A 198 -3.08 -2.87 3.67
N ALA A 199 -4.37 -2.92 4.02
CA ALA A 199 -5.44 -2.42 3.16
C ALA A 199 -5.23 -0.94 2.84
N PHE A 200 -4.99 -0.12 3.86
CA PHE A 200 -4.72 1.31 3.71
C PHE A 200 -3.55 1.58 2.78
N THR A 201 -2.44 0.84 2.92
CA THR A 201 -1.26 1.06 2.08
C THR A 201 -1.53 0.74 0.61
N ILE A 202 -2.23 -0.37 0.34
CA ILE A 202 -2.62 -0.76 -1.02
C ILE A 202 -3.55 0.29 -1.63
N LEU A 203 -4.52 0.76 -0.85
CA LEU A 203 -5.50 1.75 -1.28
C LEU A 203 -4.84 3.10 -1.55
N LEU A 204 -3.98 3.56 -0.65
CA LEU A 204 -3.19 4.76 -0.84
C LEU A 204 -2.33 4.66 -2.12
N SER A 205 -1.70 3.51 -2.35
CA SER A 205 -0.88 3.28 -3.55
C SER A 205 -1.70 3.36 -4.84
N ILE A 206 -2.83 2.65 -4.90
CA ILE A 206 -3.69 2.61 -6.08
C ILE A 206 -4.31 3.98 -6.36
N THR A 207 -4.77 4.67 -5.32
CA THR A 207 -5.41 5.98 -5.47
C THR A 207 -4.40 7.05 -5.90
N PHE A 208 -3.22 7.06 -5.27
CA PHE A 208 -2.14 7.96 -5.62
C PHE A 208 -1.65 7.76 -7.06
N THR A 209 -1.43 6.51 -7.47
CA THR A 209 -1.00 6.19 -8.84
C THR A 209 -2.08 6.49 -9.89
N ARG A 210 -3.36 6.27 -9.57
CA ARG A 210 -4.47 6.64 -10.46
C ARG A 210 -4.61 8.15 -10.62
N VAL A 211 -4.55 8.89 -9.52
CA VAL A 211 -4.62 10.37 -9.55
C VAL A 211 -3.48 10.96 -10.37
N THR A 212 -2.26 10.48 -10.15
CA THR A 212 -1.08 10.94 -10.89
C THR A 212 -1.17 10.59 -12.38
N SER A 213 -1.54 9.36 -12.75
CA SER A 213 -1.77 9.00 -14.17
C SER A 213 -2.87 9.84 -14.83
N ASN A 214 -3.96 10.12 -14.12
CA ASN A 214 -5.01 11.01 -14.62
C ASN A 214 -4.49 12.43 -14.88
N MET A 215 -3.63 12.97 -14.00
CA MET A 215 -2.97 14.26 -14.23
C MET A 215 -2.04 14.22 -15.45
N VAL A 216 -1.24 13.17 -15.59
CA VAL A 216 -0.33 13.00 -16.73
C VAL A 216 -1.11 12.97 -18.04
N ARG A 217 -2.19 12.18 -18.11
CA ARG A 217 -3.08 12.13 -19.27
C ARG A 217 -3.70 13.47 -19.60
N LYS A 218 -4.09 14.26 -18.60
CA LYS A 218 -4.61 15.63 -18.80
C LYS A 218 -3.52 16.53 -19.40
N ILE A 219 -2.31 16.51 -18.84
CA ILE A 219 -1.17 17.27 -19.35
C ILE A 219 -0.86 16.90 -20.81
N GLY A 220 -0.88 15.59 -21.13
CA GLY A 220 -0.62 15.10 -22.48
C GLY A 220 -1.66 15.47 -23.53
N ARG A 221 -2.82 16.04 -23.14
CA ARG A 221 -3.84 16.59 -24.06
C ARG A 221 -3.69 18.09 -24.28
N ILE A 222 -2.83 18.78 -23.53
CA ILE A 222 -2.62 20.22 -23.68
C ILE A 222 -1.79 20.46 -24.94
N SER A 223 -2.32 21.24 -25.87
CA SER A 223 -1.62 21.62 -27.11
C SER A 223 -0.76 22.87 -26.98
N LEU A 224 -1.02 23.71 -25.97
CA LEU A 224 -0.28 24.96 -25.74
C LEU A 224 1.01 24.68 -24.96
N TRP A 225 2.15 25.03 -25.57
CA TRP A 225 3.50 24.79 -25.04
C TRP A 225 3.66 25.28 -23.60
N ASP A 226 3.33 26.55 -23.34
CA ASP A 226 3.60 27.18 -22.05
C ASP A 226 2.80 26.51 -20.93
N LYS A 227 1.51 26.21 -21.18
CA LYS A 227 0.64 25.50 -20.23
C LYS A 227 1.06 24.06 -20.01
N LEU A 228 1.55 23.37 -21.05
CA LEU A 228 2.06 22.00 -20.93
C LEU A 228 3.29 21.97 -20.03
N ILE A 229 4.24 22.86 -20.27
CA ILE A 229 5.49 22.96 -19.52
C ILE A 229 5.25 23.38 -18.06
N GLU A 230 4.36 24.34 -17.83
CA GLU A 230 3.97 24.77 -16.49
C GLU A 230 3.34 23.62 -15.69
N ASN A 231 2.33 22.95 -16.26
CA ASN A 231 1.67 21.84 -15.57
C ASN A 231 2.60 20.63 -15.37
N TYR A 232 3.50 20.35 -16.32
CA TYR A 232 4.51 19.31 -16.16
C TYR A 232 5.47 19.63 -15.00
N ARG A 233 5.93 20.89 -14.87
CA ARG A 233 6.77 21.31 -13.75
C ARG A 233 6.06 21.17 -12.42
N ILE A 234 4.79 21.56 -12.34
CA ILE A 234 3.97 21.38 -11.13
C ILE A 234 3.90 19.91 -10.75
N LEU A 235 3.57 19.03 -11.71
CA LEU A 235 3.52 17.59 -11.49
C LEU A 235 4.88 17.03 -11.01
N HIS A 236 5.97 17.42 -11.67
CA HIS A 236 7.31 16.99 -11.31
C HIS A 236 7.68 17.43 -9.88
N ILE A 237 7.35 18.66 -9.49
CA ILE A 237 7.57 19.16 -8.12
C ILE A 237 6.76 18.33 -7.12
N ILE A 238 5.47 18.08 -7.39
CA ILE A 238 4.61 17.26 -6.52
C ILE A 238 5.22 15.87 -6.32
N ILE A 239 5.66 15.22 -7.41
CA ILE A 239 6.26 13.88 -7.34
C ILE A 239 7.61 13.91 -6.61
N GLN A 240 8.44 14.92 -6.85
CA GLN A 240 9.71 15.08 -6.15
C GLN A 240 9.52 15.25 -4.63
N VAL A 241 8.50 16.02 -4.23
CA VAL A 241 8.16 16.21 -2.81
C VAL A 241 7.72 14.89 -2.18
N ILE A 242 6.88 14.08 -2.84
CA ILE A 242 6.40 12.80 -2.30
C ILE A 242 7.43 11.67 -2.35
N THR A 243 8.47 11.80 -3.18
CA THR A 243 9.45 10.73 -3.47
C THR A 243 10.03 10.08 -2.20
N PRO A 244 10.43 10.80 -1.14
CA PRO A 244 10.98 10.16 0.06
C PRO A 244 9.98 9.25 0.79
N PHE A 245 8.69 9.56 0.73
CA PHE A 245 7.64 8.75 1.33
C PHE A 245 7.22 7.61 0.41
N SER A 246 6.98 7.90 -0.87
CA SER A 246 6.57 6.89 -1.84
C SER A 246 7.66 5.85 -2.08
N SER A 247 8.94 6.24 -2.03
CA SER A 247 10.05 5.31 -2.20
C SER A 247 10.14 4.25 -1.11
N MET A 248 9.97 4.66 0.15
CA MET A 248 9.86 3.74 1.27
C MET A 248 8.66 2.81 1.06
N LEU A 249 7.49 3.39 0.82
CA LEU A 249 6.24 2.65 0.64
C LEU A 249 6.36 1.59 -0.48
N ILE A 250 6.95 1.95 -1.61
CA ILE A 250 7.19 1.04 -2.74
C ILE A 250 8.07 -0.14 -2.32
N VAL A 251 9.22 0.12 -1.69
CA VAL A 251 10.14 -0.95 -1.28
C VAL A 251 9.49 -1.86 -0.24
N GLY A 252 8.87 -1.28 0.78
CA GLY A 252 8.21 -2.04 1.83
C GLY A 252 7.05 -2.88 1.30
N THR A 253 6.19 -2.29 0.46
CA THR A 253 5.07 -3.01 -0.15
C THR A 253 5.57 -4.12 -1.07
N MET A 254 6.58 -3.84 -1.92
CA MET A 254 7.18 -4.82 -2.82
C MET A 254 7.81 -6.00 -2.06
N LEU A 255 8.62 -5.71 -1.04
CA LEU A 255 9.24 -6.73 -0.21
C LEU A 255 8.19 -7.56 0.53
N LEU A 256 7.20 -6.90 1.15
CA LEU A 256 6.14 -7.60 1.88
C LEU A 256 5.33 -8.50 0.96
N GLY A 257 4.88 -7.99 -0.19
CA GLY A 257 4.07 -8.78 -1.11
C GLY A 257 4.85 -9.94 -1.75
N LEU A 258 6.17 -9.81 -1.90
CA LEU A 258 7.04 -10.93 -2.28
C LEU A 258 7.07 -11.99 -1.17
N VAL A 259 7.49 -11.62 0.03
CA VAL A 259 7.69 -12.56 1.15
C VAL A 259 6.37 -13.21 1.54
N ILE A 260 5.34 -12.42 1.83
CA ILE A 260 4.04 -12.91 2.27
C ILE A 260 3.35 -13.70 1.15
N GLY A 261 3.46 -13.27 -0.11
CA GLY A 261 2.87 -14.01 -1.23
C GLY A 261 3.53 -15.38 -1.45
N VAL A 262 4.86 -15.46 -1.39
CA VAL A 262 5.60 -16.74 -1.42
C VAL A 262 5.16 -17.63 -0.26
N MET A 263 5.07 -17.10 0.97
CA MET A 263 4.62 -17.85 2.13
C MET A 263 3.18 -18.37 1.98
N PHE A 264 2.24 -17.56 1.47
CA PHE A 264 0.87 -17.99 1.23
C PHE A 264 0.78 -19.09 0.15
N ASN A 265 1.57 -19.00 -0.92
CA ASN A 265 1.64 -20.07 -1.92
C ASN A 265 2.21 -21.36 -1.35
N PHE A 266 3.32 -21.26 -0.59
CA PHE A 266 3.92 -22.39 0.07
C PHE A 266 2.90 -23.10 0.98
N VAL A 267 2.18 -22.35 1.82
CA VAL A 267 1.15 -22.90 2.70
C VAL A 267 0.02 -23.54 1.91
N SER A 268 -0.42 -22.91 0.82
CA SER A 268 -1.50 -23.43 -0.02
C SER A 268 -1.13 -24.76 -0.69
N ILE A 269 0.13 -24.95 -1.09
CA ILE A 269 0.56 -26.12 -1.86
C ILE A 269 1.13 -27.20 -0.92
N ALA A 270 2.16 -26.87 -0.15
CA ALA A 270 2.90 -27.85 0.67
C ALA A 270 2.12 -28.28 1.93
N LEU A 271 1.30 -27.39 2.49
CA LEU A 271 0.58 -27.65 3.74
C LEU A 271 -0.92 -27.95 3.54
N ALA A 272 -1.36 -28.18 2.30
CA ALA A 272 -2.77 -28.42 1.97
C ALA A 272 -3.44 -29.50 2.83
N ASN A 273 -2.73 -30.59 3.11
CA ASN A 273 -3.23 -31.72 3.89
C ASN A 273 -3.04 -31.58 5.41
N LYS A 274 -2.34 -30.53 5.87
CA LYS A 274 -2.05 -30.29 7.30
C LYS A 274 -2.96 -29.21 7.90
N ILE A 275 -3.54 -28.37 7.05
CA ILE A 275 -4.39 -27.24 7.45
C ILE A 275 -5.84 -27.73 7.57
N PRO A 276 -6.60 -27.29 8.58
CA PRO A 276 -8.02 -27.60 8.65
C PRO A 276 -8.76 -27.07 7.41
N ALA A 277 -9.64 -27.87 6.83
CA ALA A 277 -10.32 -27.57 5.55
C ALA A 277 -11.02 -26.20 5.52
N LEU A 278 -11.48 -25.69 6.66
CA LEU A 278 -12.11 -24.38 6.79
C LEU A 278 -11.13 -23.22 6.49
N PHE A 279 -9.83 -23.38 6.76
CA PHE A 279 -8.79 -22.36 6.49
C PHE A 279 -8.22 -22.44 5.11
N TYR A 280 -8.25 -23.62 4.50
CA TYR A 280 -7.55 -23.87 3.26
C TYR A 280 -7.90 -22.84 2.17
N PRO A 281 -9.16 -22.44 1.93
CA PRO A 281 -9.50 -21.47 0.88
C PRO A 281 -8.92 -20.06 1.11
N PHE A 282 -8.61 -19.69 2.36
CA PHE A 282 -8.07 -18.37 2.68
C PHE A 282 -6.68 -18.17 2.08
N PHE A 283 -5.82 -19.19 2.13
CA PHE A 283 -4.44 -19.07 1.68
C PHE A 283 -4.27 -18.79 0.17
N PRO A 284 -4.87 -19.56 -0.75
CA PRO A 284 -4.77 -19.29 -2.18
C PRO A 284 -5.53 -18.03 -2.57
N ALA A 285 -6.64 -17.71 -1.89
CA ALA A 285 -7.38 -16.46 -2.13
C ALA A 285 -6.52 -15.23 -1.79
N VAL A 286 -5.85 -15.23 -0.63
CA VAL A 286 -4.97 -14.13 -0.22
C VAL A 286 -3.73 -14.07 -1.12
N SER A 287 -3.14 -15.21 -1.50
CA SER A 287 -2.02 -15.24 -2.46
C SER A 287 -2.39 -14.58 -3.79
N GLY A 288 -3.53 -14.98 -4.38
CA GLY A 288 -4.04 -14.39 -5.62
C GLY A 288 -4.35 -12.90 -5.47
N LEU A 289 -4.91 -12.50 -4.33
CA LEU A 289 -5.17 -11.09 -4.01
C LEU A 289 -3.88 -10.28 -3.96
N ILE A 290 -2.84 -10.77 -3.28
CA ILE A 290 -1.53 -10.12 -3.22
C ILE A 290 -0.95 -9.97 -4.62
N MET A 291 -0.92 -11.04 -5.41
CA MET A 291 -0.39 -11.00 -6.78
C MET A 291 -1.13 -9.98 -7.64
N TYR A 292 -2.46 -9.92 -7.53
CA TYR A 292 -3.27 -8.93 -8.24
C TYR A 292 -2.98 -7.50 -7.77
N CYS A 293 -2.94 -7.24 -6.46
CA CYS A 293 -2.61 -5.92 -5.93
C CYS A 293 -1.23 -5.45 -6.41
N MET A 294 -0.24 -6.32 -6.40
CA MET A 294 1.12 -6.02 -6.89
C MET A 294 1.12 -5.74 -8.39
N MET A 295 0.36 -6.51 -9.16
CA MET A 295 0.17 -6.25 -10.59
C MET A 295 -0.38 -4.86 -10.85
N VAL A 296 -1.42 -4.48 -10.12
CA VAL A 296 -2.06 -3.17 -10.27
C VAL A 296 -1.09 -2.05 -9.88
N ILE A 297 -0.47 -2.12 -8.70
CA ILE A 297 0.43 -1.08 -8.18
C ILE A 297 1.64 -0.89 -9.11
N VAL A 298 2.32 -1.98 -9.46
CA VAL A 298 3.52 -1.92 -10.31
C VAL A 298 3.14 -1.47 -11.72
N GLN A 299 2.03 -1.95 -12.29
CA GLN A 299 1.60 -1.52 -13.63
C GLN A 299 1.31 -0.02 -13.69
N PHE A 300 0.64 0.54 -12.69
CA PHE A 300 0.36 1.98 -12.71
C PHE A 300 1.63 2.81 -12.56
N ALA A 301 2.59 2.37 -11.74
CA ALA A 301 3.88 3.05 -11.63
C ALA A 301 4.65 3.04 -12.95
N VAL A 302 4.67 1.90 -13.66
CA VAL A 302 5.30 1.78 -14.98
C VAL A 302 4.57 2.63 -16.03
N ASN A 303 3.24 2.68 -16.00
CA ASN A 303 2.45 3.50 -16.91
C ASN A 303 2.77 4.99 -16.74
N LEU A 304 2.96 5.45 -15.50
CA LEU A 304 3.35 6.84 -15.23
C LEU A 304 4.68 7.20 -15.93
N HIS A 305 5.66 6.31 -15.84
CA HIS A 305 6.94 6.50 -16.52
C HIS A 305 6.76 6.61 -18.04
N THR A 306 6.05 5.65 -18.65
CA THR A 306 5.82 5.65 -20.11
C THR A 306 4.97 6.84 -20.59
N GLU A 307 3.93 7.20 -19.84
CA GLU A 307 3.05 8.32 -20.22
C GLU A 307 3.79 9.67 -20.12
N THR A 308 4.69 9.83 -19.14
CA THR A 308 5.50 11.07 -19.02
C THR A 308 6.60 11.14 -20.09
N GLU A 309 7.21 10.02 -20.45
CA GLU A 309 8.14 9.93 -21.59
C GLU A 309 7.45 10.35 -22.89
N ASP A 310 6.26 9.81 -23.17
CA ASP A 310 5.47 10.17 -24.36
C ASP A 310 5.15 11.67 -24.43
N ILE A 311 4.85 12.30 -23.29
CA ILE A 311 4.60 13.75 -23.23
C ILE A 311 5.84 14.53 -23.62
N LEU A 312 7.02 14.16 -23.12
CA LEU A 312 8.27 14.83 -23.46
C LEU A 312 8.64 14.63 -24.93
N VAL A 313 8.41 13.45 -25.49
CA VAL A 313 8.61 13.18 -26.93
C VAL A 313 7.65 14.00 -27.79
N ARG A 314 6.36 14.11 -27.41
CA ARG A 314 5.40 14.96 -28.11
C ARG A 314 5.77 16.43 -28.02
N ALA A 315 6.18 16.88 -26.84
CA ALA A 315 6.68 18.24 -26.62
C ALA A 315 7.89 18.52 -27.55
N GLN A 316 8.83 17.58 -27.68
CA GLN A 316 9.95 17.72 -28.60
C GLN A 316 9.49 17.86 -30.06
N LYS A 317 8.52 17.05 -30.49
CA LYS A 317 7.95 17.12 -31.85
C LYS A 317 7.27 18.46 -32.12
N MET A 318 6.56 19.03 -31.14
CA MET A 318 5.94 20.36 -31.27
C MET A 318 6.98 21.45 -31.51
N ILE A 319 8.14 21.39 -30.84
CA ILE A 319 9.24 22.35 -31.08
C ILE A 319 9.80 22.19 -32.50
N CYS A 320 10.05 20.95 -32.95
CA CYS A 320 10.66 20.69 -34.26
C CYS A 320 9.73 21.02 -35.44
N GLY A 321 8.42 20.82 -35.30
CA GLY A 321 7.46 21.00 -36.39
C GLY A 321 7.01 22.45 -36.66
N MET A 322 7.28 23.39 -35.74
CA MET A 322 6.75 24.75 -35.80
C MET A 322 7.78 25.83 -36.19
N ILE A 323 8.85 25.50 -36.91
CA ILE A 323 9.99 26.44 -37.08
C ILE A 323 9.93 27.19 -38.43
N PRO A 324 9.49 28.46 -38.46
CA PRO A 324 10.01 29.45 -39.40
C PRO A 324 11.42 29.89 -38.97
N LEU A 325 12.31 30.14 -39.93
CA LEU A 325 13.71 30.56 -39.72
C LEU A 325 13.86 31.79 -38.79
N SER A 326 12.83 32.61 -38.66
CA SER A 326 12.81 33.81 -37.81
C SER A 326 12.74 33.56 -36.30
N ALA A 327 12.40 32.34 -35.85
CA ALA A 327 12.19 32.03 -34.42
C ALA A 327 13.34 31.24 -33.75
N GLN A 328 14.52 31.15 -34.37
CA GLN A 328 15.61 30.26 -33.94
C GLN A 328 16.06 30.44 -32.47
N LYS A 329 16.05 31.67 -31.95
CA LYS A 329 16.42 31.96 -30.55
C LYS A 329 15.43 31.35 -29.55
N GLU A 330 14.13 31.45 -29.83
CA GLU A 330 13.08 30.93 -28.96
C GLU A 330 13.09 29.40 -28.96
N THR A 331 13.22 28.78 -30.14
CA THR A 331 13.37 27.33 -30.29
C THR A 331 14.56 26.80 -29.49
N ARG A 332 15.70 27.52 -29.48
CA ARG A 332 16.88 27.16 -28.67
C ARG A 332 16.58 27.19 -27.18
N ILE A 333 15.84 28.19 -26.69
CA ILE A 333 15.44 28.29 -25.29
C ILE A 333 14.46 27.15 -24.94
N ARG A 334 13.43 26.91 -25.75
CA ARG A 334 12.46 25.82 -25.54
C ARG A 334 13.11 24.45 -25.53
N THR A 335 14.05 24.20 -26.44
CA THR A 335 14.80 22.94 -26.51
C THR A 335 15.67 22.74 -25.27
N ARG A 336 16.32 23.80 -24.76
CA ARG A 336 17.09 23.74 -23.52
C ARG A 336 16.20 23.42 -22.33
N THR A 337 15.04 24.08 -22.24
CA THR A 337 14.05 23.82 -21.20
C THR A 337 13.53 22.39 -21.24
N LEU A 338 13.26 21.84 -22.43
CA LEU A 338 12.81 20.46 -22.56
C LEU A 338 13.92 19.47 -22.18
N LYS A 339 15.17 19.73 -22.60
CA LYS A 339 16.33 18.90 -22.22
C LYS A 339 16.61 18.92 -20.72
N SER A 340 16.22 19.97 -20.00
CA SER A 340 16.36 20.01 -18.54
C SER A 340 15.22 19.32 -17.80
N MET A 341 14.14 18.95 -18.49
CA MET A 341 13.06 18.15 -17.91
C MET A 341 13.45 16.68 -17.89
N LYS A 342 13.31 16.06 -16.72
CA LYS A 342 13.50 14.61 -16.55
C LYS A 342 12.15 13.92 -16.65
N VAL A 343 12.16 12.70 -17.21
CA VAL A 343 11.01 11.79 -17.15
C VAL A 343 10.69 11.55 -15.68
N THR A 344 9.42 11.66 -15.32
CA THR A 344 9.03 11.49 -13.93
C THR A 344 8.80 10.02 -13.64
N ASN A 345 9.55 9.46 -12.70
CA ASN A 345 9.44 8.06 -12.30
C ASN A 345 9.28 7.92 -10.78
N PHE A 346 8.66 6.82 -10.38
CA PHE A 346 8.69 6.39 -9.00
C PHE A 346 9.95 5.59 -8.74
N LYS A 347 10.61 5.87 -7.62
CA LYS A 347 11.86 5.22 -7.24
C LYS A 347 11.61 4.39 -5.99
N GLY A 348 12.10 3.16 -5.95
CA GLY A 348 12.19 2.36 -4.74
C GLY A 348 13.45 2.74 -3.97
N GLY A 349 13.32 3.08 -2.69
CA GLY A 349 14.43 3.53 -1.87
C GLY A 349 14.12 3.55 -0.38
N ALA A 350 15.16 3.60 0.45
CA ALA A 350 15.04 3.75 1.89
C ALA A 350 16.07 4.78 2.40
N ALA A 351 15.68 5.56 3.41
CA ALA A 351 16.56 6.55 4.05
C ALA A 351 17.23 7.56 3.09
N GLY A 352 16.57 7.89 1.97
CA GLY A 352 17.09 8.81 0.95
C GLY A 352 17.98 8.14 -0.12
N PHE A 353 18.35 6.87 0.07
CA PHE A 353 19.01 6.08 -0.96
C PHE A 353 17.98 5.50 -1.92
N CYS A 354 18.18 5.69 -3.23
CA CYS A 354 17.39 5.06 -4.27
C CYS A 354 18.07 3.74 -4.67
N PHE A 355 17.37 2.62 -4.51
CA PHE A 355 17.85 1.31 -4.92
C PHE A 355 17.55 1.03 -6.38
N TYR A 356 16.35 1.41 -6.84
CA TYR A 356 15.88 1.11 -8.18
C TYR A 356 14.80 2.08 -8.67
N ASP A 357 14.70 2.27 -9.98
CA ASP A 357 13.66 3.06 -10.63
C ASP A 357 12.57 2.12 -11.18
N LEU A 358 11.28 2.37 -10.89
CA LEU A 358 10.17 1.47 -11.27
C LEU A 358 9.92 1.46 -12.78
N ASP A 359 10.66 0.60 -13.46
CA ASP A 359 10.60 0.41 -14.91
C ASP A 359 9.96 -0.94 -15.30
N LYS A 360 9.73 -1.13 -16.61
CA LYS A 360 9.21 -2.39 -17.17
C LYS A 360 10.07 -3.61 -16.81
N SER A 361 11.37 -3.43 -16.64
CA SER A 361 12.32 -4.48 -16.24
C SER A 361 12.03 -4.98 -14.83
N ILE A 362 11.77 -4.08 -13.88
CA ILE A 362 11.50 -4.42 -12.47
C ILE A 362 10.21 -5.18 -12.33
N LYS A 363 9.18 -4.82 -13.11
CA LYS A 363 7.95 -5.61 -13.16
C LYS A 363 8.26 -7.08 -13.46
N ARG A 364 9.05 -7.36 -14.50
CA ARG A 364 9.43 -8.74 -14.87
C ARG A 364 10.28 -9.40 -13.80
N ALA A 365 11.28 -8.69 -13.28
CA ALA A 365 12.15 -9.20 -12.23
C ALA A 365 11.37 -9.59 -10.96
N PHE A 366 10.39 -8.78 -10.57
CA PHE A 366 9.52 -9.07 -9.42
C PHE A 366 8.73 -10.37 -9.61
N TYR A 367 8.13 -10.59 -10.79
CA TYR A 367 7.37 -11.81 -11.05
C TYR A 367 8.25 -13.05 -11.16
N MET A 368 9.42 -12.93 -11.79
CA MET A 368 10.38 -14.04 -11.85
C MET A 368 10.83 -14.41 -10.44
N ALA A 369 11.25 -13.44 -9.63
CA ALA A 369 11.62 -13.68 -8.23
C ALA A 369 10.46 -14.29 -7.42
N TYR A 370 9.23 -13.82 -7.61
CA TYR A 370 8.07 -14.37 -6.92
C TYR A 370 7.85 -15.86 -7.22
N VAL A 371 7.96 -16.26 -8.49
CA VAL A 371 7.80 -17.65 -8.90
C VAL A 371 9.00 -18.49 -8.47
N GLU A 372 10.22 -18.02 -8.72
CA GLU A 372 11.47 -18.70 -8.33
C GLU A 372 11.52 -18.97 -6.83
N TYR A 373 11.29 -17.96 -5.99
CA TYR A 373 11.27 -18.16 -4.53
C TYR A 373 10.12 -19.04 -4.06
N THR A 374 8.99 -19.06 -4.78
CA THR A 374 7.92 -20.02 -4.47
C THR A 374 8.37 -21.45 -4.78
N ILE A 375 9.02 -21.69 -5.92
CA ILE A 375 9.55 -23.01 -6.28
C ILE A 375 10.63 -23.44 -5.28
N ASP A 376 11.59 -22.56 -4.97
CA ASP A 376 12.66 -22.84 -4.02
C ASP A 376 12.10 -23.16 -2.63
N ALA A 377 11.10 -22.41 -2.16
CA ALA A 377 10.42 -22.70 -0.90
C ALA A 377 9.77 -24.08 -0.91
N LEU A 378 9.11 -24.46 -2.01
CA LEU A 378 8.48 -25.78 -2.16
C LEU A 378 9.49 -26.92 -2.22
N LEU A 379 10.68 -26.70 -2.79
CA LEU A 379 11.75 -27.69 -2.87
C LEU A 379 12.55 -27.80 -1.56
N SER A 380 12.56 -26.75 -0.74
CA SER A 380 13.39 -26.70 0.48
C SER A 380 12.90 -27.57 1.64
N ILE A 381 11.63 -27.97 1.64
CA ILE A 381 11.02 -28.71 2.76
C ILE A 381 10.33 -29.97 2.20
N GLU A 382 10.83 -31.13 2.62
CA GLU A 382 10.09 -32.40 2.52
C GLU A 382 9.04 -32.43 3.65
N VAL A 383 7.75 -32.23 3.30
CA VAL A 383 6.62 -32.12 4.25
C VAL A 383 5.97 -33.46 4.58
#